data_AF-A0A433I6X1-F1
#
_entry.id   AF-A0A433I6X1-F1
#
_cell.length_a   1.000
_cell.length_b   1.000
_cell.length_c   1.000
_cell.angle_alpha   90.00
_cell.angle_beta   90.00
_cell.angle_gamma   90.00
#
_symmetry.space_group_name_H-M   'P 1'
#
loop_
_entity.id
_entity.type
_entity.pdbx_description
1 polymer ?
#
loop_
_entity_poly.entity_id
_entity_poly.type
_entity_poly.pdbx_seq_one_letter_code
_entity_poly.pdbx_strand_id
1 'polypeptide(L)'
;MIELEGVPELIDPVMVAAFEGWNDAGDAASTAVAHLDREWKGEVFAALDAEDYYDFQVNRPTVWMDGGTRKITWPTTRLSVVRVGGEKPRDLVLIRGIEPSMRWRSYCNEILGFAHEL
;
A
#
# COMPACT_ATOMS: atom_id res chain seq x y z
N MET A 1 -2.40 18.43 -0.81
CA MET A 1 -2.12 18.03 -2.20
C MET A 1 -1.23 16.82 -2.09
N ILE A 2 -1.60 15.71 -2.70
CA ILE A 2 -0.78 14.50 -2.67
C ILE A 2 0.40 14.75 -3.61
N GLU A 3 1.63 14.68 -3.09
CA GLU A 3 2.83 14.81 -3.92
C GLU A 3 3.27 13.41 -4.37
N LEU A 4 3.20 13.18 -5.69
CA LEU A 4 3.61 11.93 -6.33
C LEU A 4 5.04 12.08 -6.86
N GLU A 5 6.03 12.00 -5.98
CA GLU A 5 7.43 12.01 -6.42
C GLU A 5 7.82 10.64 -7.03
N GLY A 6 8.31 10.67 -8.27
CA GLY A 6 8.91 9.50 -8.91
C GLY A 6 7.91 8.50 -9.53
N VAL A 7 6.62 8.84 -9.62
CA VAL A 7 5.65 8.01 -10.33
C VAL A 7 5.69 8.32 -11.83
N PRO A 8 5.93 7.33 -12.72
CA PRO A 8 5.87 7.55 -14.16
C PRO A 8 4.42 7.77 -14.61
N GLU A 9 4.23 8.37 -15.79
CA GLU A 9 2.91 8.43 -16.43
C GLU A 9 2.36 7.00 -16.63
N LEU A 10 1.13 6.76 -16.16
CA LEU A 10 0.53 5.43 -16.13
C LEU A 10 -0.36 5.18 -17.35
N ILE A 11 -0.47 3.90 -17.74
CA ILE A 11 -1.25 3.44 -18.89
C ILE A 11 -2.51 2.74 -18.38
N ASP A 12 -3.67 3.38 -18.54
CA ASP A 12 -5.00 2.89 -18.14
C ASP A 12 -5.01 2.18 -16.76
N PRO A 13 -4.56 2.86 -15.68
CA PRO A 13 -4.27 2.20 -14.43
C PRO A 13 -5.52 1.60 -13.76
N VAL A 14 -5.37 0.40 -13.18
CA VAL A 14 -6.37 -0.21 -12.30
C VAL A 14 -5.81 -0.33 -10.89
N MET A 15 -6.57 0.17 -9.92
CA MET A 15 -6.22 0.06 -8.51
C MET A 15 -6.75 -1.25 -7.92
N VAL A 16 -5.87 -2.03 -7.28
CA VAL A 16 -6.21 -3.28 -6.59
C VAL A 16 -5.79 -3.16 -5.14
N ALA A 17 -6.76 -3.21 -4.23
CA ALA A 17 -6.52 -3.01 -2.80
C ALA A 17 -6.84 -4.26 -1.98
N ALA A 18 -5.97 -4.57 -1.02
CA ALA A 18 -6.24 -5.54 0.03
C ALA A 18 -5.72 -5.05 1.38
N PHE A 19 -6.50 -5.33 2.42
CA PHE A 19 -6.24 -4.91 3.78
C PHE A 19 -6.20 -6.13 4.70
N GLU A 20 -5.14 -6.28 5.46
CA GLU A 20 -5.06 -7.26 6.56
C GLU A 20 -6.08 -6.91 7.65
N GLY A 21 -6.55 -7.93 8.39
CA GLY A 21 -7.46 -7.75 9.51
C GLY A 21 -8.80 -8.45 9.31
N TRP A 22 -9.90 -7.78 9.68
CA TRP A 22 -11.23 -8.39 9.79
C TRP A 22 -11.75 -8.94 8.46
N ASN A 23 -11.46 -8.26 7.36
CA ASN A 23 -11.93 -8.59 6.02
C ASN A 23 -11.08 -9.66 5.30
N ASP A 24 -10.08 -10.25 5.97
CA ASP A 24 -9.06 -11.07 5.32
C ASP A 24 -8.86 -12.45 5.97
N ALA A 25 -9.90 -13.28 5.87
CA ALA A 25 -9.85 -14.64 6.40
C ALA A 25 -8.73 -15.46 5.74
N GLY A 26 -7.78 -15.94 6.55
CA GLY A 26 -6.64 -16.73 6.08
C GLY A 26 -5.62 -15.92 5.29
N ASP A 27 -5.58 -14.60 5.49
CA ASP A 27 -4.72 -13.64 4.81
C ASP A 27 -4.84 -13.70 3.27
N ALA A 28 -5.95 -14.23 2.74
CA ALA A 28 -6.10 -14.60 1.34
C ALA A 28 -6.03 -13.39 0.39
N ALA A 29 -6.69 -12.29 0.74
CA ALA A 29 -6.71 -11.07 -0.04
C ALA A 29 -5.37 -10.32 0.06
N SER A 30 -4.83 -10.14 1.28
CA SER A 30 -3.54 -9.44 1.46
C SER A 30 -2.40 -10.22 0.81
N THR A 31 -2.38 -11.55 0.93
CA THR A 31 -1.38 -12.40 0.26
C THR A 31 -1.54 -12.42 -1.25
N ALA A 32 -2.76 -12.32 -1.78
CA ALA A 32 -2.97 -12.18 -3.22
C ALA A 32 -2.29 -10.90 -3.75
N VAL A 33 -2.54 -9.73 -3.15
CA VAL A 33 -1.89 -8.49 -3.58
C VAL A 33 -0.39 -8.50 -3.30
N ALA A 34 0.05 -9.11 -2.19
CA ALA A 34 1.48 -9.31 -1.91
C ALA A 34 2.18 -10.19 -2.95
N HIS A 35 1.48 -11.20 -3.47
CA HIS A 35 1.99 -12.04 -4.54
C HIS A 35 2.16 -11.23 -5.83
N LEU A 36 1.16 -10.43 -6.23
CA LEU A 36 1.26 -9.57 -7.41
C LEU A 36 2.44 -8.59 -7.31
N ASP A 37 2.55 -7.91 -6.16
CA ASP A 37 3.62 -6.95 -5.86
C ASP A 37 5.01 -7.61 -5.93
N ARG A 38 5.15 -8.83 -5.41
CA ARG A 38 6.41 -9.58 -5.45
C ARG A 38 6.77 -10.07 -6.84
N GLU A 39 5.84 -10.73 -7.54
CA GLU A 39 6.12 -11.35 -8.84
C GLU A 39 6.37 -10.30 -9.94
N TRP A 40 5.68 -9.16 -9.86
CA TRP A 40 5.84 -8.05 -10.80
C TRP A 40 6.78 -6.94 -10.32
N LYS A 41 7.45 -7.13 -9.18
CA LYS A 41 8.46 -6.22 -8.62
C LYS A 41 7.94 -4.79 -8.46
N GLY A 42 6.84 -4.65 -7.73
CA GLY A 42 6.20 -3.37 -7.49
C GLY A 42 7.15 -2.33 -6.91
N GLU A 43 7.09 -1.12 -7.47
CA GLU A 43 7.85 0.02 -7.00
C GLU A 43 6.97 0.86 -6.10
N VAL A 44 7.30 0.91 -4.80
CA VAL A 44 6.56 1.68 -3.81
C VAL A 44 6.83 3.17 -4.03
N PHE A 45 5.76 3.95 -4.19
CA PHE A 45 5.85 5.40 -4.37
C PHE A 45 5.16 6.20 -3.27
N ALA A 46 4.27 5.58 -2.49
CA ALA A 46 3.59 6.24 -1.38
C ALA A 46 3.29 5.31 -0.22
N ALA A 47 3.15 5.90 0.96
CA ALA A 47 2.63 5.25 2.16
C ALA A 47 1.81 6.28 2.95
N LEU A 48 0.65 5.86 3.44
CA LEU A 48 -0.20 6.70 4.29
C LEU A 48 0.47 6.89 5.66
N ASP A 49 0.28 8.06 6.27
CA ASP A 49 0.85 8.31 7.60
C ASP A 49 0.18 7.41 8.64
N ALA A 50 0.99 6.61 9.32
CA ALA A 50 0.50 5.66 10.30
C ALA A 50 -0.11 6.36 11.52
N GLU A 51 0.40 7.54 11.87
CA GLU A 51 0.03 8.27 13.08
C GLU A 51 -1.42 8.77 13.03
N ASP A 52 -1.96 8.98 11.83
CA ASP A 52 -3.35 9.40 11.63
C ASP A 52 -4.35 8.23 11.77
N TYR A 53 -3.94 7.00 11.47
CA TYR A 53 -4.88 5.92 11.16
C TYR A 53 -4.84 4.71 12.10
N TYR A 54 -3.73 4.47 12.79
CA TYR A 54 -3.54 3.23 13.56
C TYR A 54 -3.39 3.47 15.05
N ASP A 55 -4.10 2.67 15.86
CA ASP A 55 -3.80 2.53 17.28
C ASP A 55 -2.57 1.61 17.43
N PHE A 56 -1.45 2.16 17.95
CA PHE A 56 -0.20 1.41 18.07
C PHE A 56 -0.14 0.44 19.27
N GLN A 57 -1.14 0.43 20.17
CA GLN A 57 -1.27 -0.63 21.16
C GLN A 57 -1.88 -1.89 20.55
N VAL A 58 -2.77 -1.70 19.56
CA VAL A 58 -3.38 -2.77 18.76
C VAL A 58 -2.43 -3.22 17.65
N ASN A 59 -1.95 -2.27 16.84
CA ASN A 59 -1.05 -2.50 15.71
C ASN A 59 0.37 -2.09 16.09
N ARG A 60 1.08 -2.96 16.81
CA ARG A 60 2.41 -2.63 17.34
C ARG A 60 3.45 -2.54 16.23
N PRO A 61 4.23 -1.45 16.14
CA PRO A 61 5.37 -1.40 15.24
C PRO A 61 6.43 -2.43 15.66
N THR A 62 7.10 -3.01 14.68
CA THR A 62 8.13 -4.03 14.90
C THR A 62 9.52 -3.43 14.76
N VAL A 63 10.49 -4.00 15.49
CA VAL A 63 11.89 -3.60 15.41
C VAL A 63 12.72 -4.69 14.78
N TRP A 64 13.65 -4.32 13.90
CA TRP A 64 14.58 -5.23 13.25
C TRP A 64 15.98 -4.62 13.16
N MET A 65 16.98 -5.44 12.85
CA MET A 65 18.40 -5.04 12.81
C MET A 65 18.86 -4.94 11.35
N ASP A 66 19.41 -3.78 10.98
CA ASP A 66 20.05 -3.53 9.68
C ASP A 66 21.51 -3.16 9.90
N GLY A 67 22.44 -4.07 9.57
CA GLY A 67 23.88 -3.82 9.74
C GLY A 67 24.29 -3.42 11.17
N GLY A 68 23.60 -3.91 12.20
CA GLY A 68 23.85 -3.55 13.60
C GLY A 68 23.07 -2.32 14.10
N THR A 69 22.33 -1.64 13.23
CA THR A 69 21.45 -0.52 13.60
C THR A 69 20.02 -0.99 13.74
N ARG A 70 19.32 -0.59 14.82
CA ARG A 70 17.88 -0.88 14.98
C ARG A 70 17.07 0.01 14.05
N LYS A 71 16.17 -0.60 13.27
CA LYS A 71 15.16 0.08 12.46
C LYS A 71 13.76 -0.33 12.91
N ILE A 72 12.80 0.58 12.74
CA ILE A 72 11.40 0.38 13.09
C ILE A 72 10.59 0.26 11.81
N THR A 73 9.70 -0.72 11.75
CA THR A 73 8.67 -0.83 10.73
C THR A 73 7.33 -0.47 11.33
N TRP A 74 6.74 0.61 10.84
CA TRP A 74 5.41 1.06 11.24
C TRP A 74 4.32 0.31 10.46
N PRO A 75 3.16 0.01 11.09
CA PRO A 75 1.98 -0.42 10.34
C PRO A 75 1.52 0.75 9.46
N THR A 76 1.29 0.49 8.18
CA THR A 76 0.84 1.52 7.23
C THR A 76 0.19 0.86 6.02
N THR A 77 -0.50 1.67 5.21
CA THR A 77 -0.97 1.31 3.89
C THR A 77 -0.03 1.86 2.85
N ARG A 78 0.54 0.99 2.02
CA ARG A 78 1.51 1.33 0.97
C ARG A 78 0.87 1.21 -0.40
N LEU A 79 1.30 2.08 -1.30
CA LEU A 79 0.94 2.05 -2.71
C LEU A 79 2.19 1.78 -3.54
N SER A 80 2.11 0.77 -4.41
CA SER A 80 3.13 0.47 -5.40
C SER A 80 2.55 0.43 -6.81
N VAL A 81 3.40 0.63 -7.81
CA VAL A 81 3.04 0.51 -9.22
C VAL A 81 3.74 -0.70 -9.83
N VAL A 82 3.01 -1.41 -10.69
CA VAL A 82 3.54 -2.50 -11.53
C VAL A 82 3.04 -2.32 -12.96
N ARG A 83 3.88 -2.70 -13.94
CA ARG A 83 3.48 -2.75 -15.34
C ARG A 83 3.35 -4.19 -15.82
N VAL A 84 2.21 -4.51 -16.42
CA VAL A 84 1.85 -5.86 -16.88
C VAL A 84 1.41 -5.85 -18.34
N GLY A 85 1.17 -7.02 -18.94
CA GLY A 85 0.50 -7.14 -20.24
C GLY A 85 1.40 -7.18 -21.48
N GLY A 86 2.73 -7.09 -21.33
CA GLY A 86 3.69 -7.29 -22.42
C GLY A 86 3.44 -6.35 -23.61
N GLU A 87 3.03 -6.91 -24.75
CA GLU A 87 2.73 -6.15 -25.99
C GLU A 87 1.54 -5.18 -25.85
N LYS A 88 0.64 -5.42 -24.89
CA LYS A 88 -0.47 -4.51 -24.55
C LYS A 88 -0.32 -4.08 -23.10
N PRO A 89 0.57 -3.12 -22.82
CA PRO A 89 0.91 -2.75 -21.46
C PRO A 89 -0.27 -2.10 -20.75
N ARG A 90 -0.38 -2.34 -19.45
CA ARG A 90 -1.24 -1.62 -18.51
C ARG A 90 -0.54 -1.52 -17.17
N ASP A 91 -0.84 -0.47 -16.42
CA ASP A 91 -0.37 -0.32 -15.05
C ASP A 91 -1.40 -0.79 -14.03
N LEU A 92 -0.91 -1.37 -12.93
CA LEU A 92 -1.71 -1.63 -11.75
C LEU A 92 -1.13 -0.83 -10.59
N VAL A 93 -2.03 -0.22 -9.82
CA VAL A 93 -1.71 0.43 -8.55
C VAL A 93 -2.11 -0.53 -7.44
N LEU A 94 -1.13 -1.12 -6.78
CA LEU A 94 -1.35 -2.11 -5.74
C LEU A 94 -1.38 -1.41 -4.39
N ILE A 95 -2.46 -1.58 -3.65
CA ILE A 95 -2.61 -1.06 -2.29
C ILE A 95 -2.54 -2.23 -1.32
N ARG A 96 -1.56 -2.17 -0.42
CA ARG A 96 -1.34 -3.16 0.64
C ARG A 96 -1.30 -2.45 1.98
N GLY A 97 -2.22 -2.78 2.87
CA GLY A 97 -2.25 -2.17 4.19
C GLY A 97 -2.93 -3.03 5.24
N ILE A 98 -3.08 -2.45 6.42
CA ILE A 98 -3.89 -2.99 7.51
C ILE A 98 -5.15 -2.12 7.58
N GLU A 99 -6.30 -2.71 7.93
CA GLU A 99 -7.53 -1.96 8.20
C GLU A 99 -7.25 -0.84 9.23
N PRO A 100 -7.58 0.44 8.92
CA PRO A 100 -7.32 1.54 9.83
C PRO A 100 -8.15 1.40 11.12
N SER A 101 -7.59 1.78 12.26
CA SER A 101 -8.33 1.76 13.53
C SER A 101 -9.30 2.94 13.66
N MET A 102 -9.03 4.04 12.96
CA MET A 102 -9.78 5.30 13.08
C MET A 102 -9.77 6.11 11.79
N ARG A 103 -10.58 7.18 11.75
CA ARG A 103 -10.63 8.18 10.66
C ARG A 103 -10.87 7.59 9.26
N TRP A 104 -11.66 6.52 9.14
CA TRP A 104 -11.93 5.80 7.89
C TRP A 104 -12.32 6.69 6.71
N ARG A 105 -13.16 7.71 6.94
CA ARG A 105 -13.53 8.65 5.89
C ARG A 105 -12.32 9.42 5.32
N SER A 106 -11.38 9.82 6.19
CA SER A 106 -10.16 10.50 5.73
C SER A 106 -9.24 9.52 5.01
N TYR A 107 -9.08 8.33 5.56
CA TYR A 107 -8.32 7.23 4.96
C TYR A 107 -8.79 6.90 3.53
N CYS A 108 -10.10 6.70 3.35
CA CYS A 108 -10.67 6.44 2.03
C CYS A 108 -10.51 7.64 1.10
N ASN A 109 -10.69 8.88 1.60
CA ASN A 109 -10.51 10.07 0.77
C ASN A 109 -9.05 10.26 0.32
N GLU A 110 -8.07 9.86 1.14
CA GLU A 110 -6.66 9.91 0.78
C GLU A 110 -6.34 8.89 -0.33
N ILE A 111 -6.84 7.66 -0.21
CA ILE A 111 -6.75 6.64 -1.27
C ILE A 111 -7.45 7.09 -2.56
N LEU A 112 -8.64 7.68 -2.46
CA LEU A 112 -9.35 8.22 -3.61
C LEU A 112 -8.63 9.43 -4.22
N GLY A 113 -7.92 10.21 -3.40
CA GLY A 113 -7.03 11.26 -3.87
C GLY A 113 -5.91 10.69 -4.74
N PHE A 114 -5.25 9.61 -4.31
CA PHE A 114 -4.28 8.89 -5.15
C PHE A 114 -4.93 8.39 -6.44
N ALA A 115 -6.13 7.79 -6.37
CA ALA A 115 -6.83 7.29 -7.54
C ALA A 115 -7.23 8.38 -8.55
N HIS A 116 -7.36 9.64 -8.11
CA HIS A 116 -7.70 10.77 -8.97
C HIS A 116 -6.48 11.37 -9.68
N GLU A 117 -5.31 11.35 -9.03
CA GLU A 117 -4.07 11.94 -9.56
C GLU A 117 -3.26 11.00 -10.46
N LEU A 118 -3.61 9.70 -10.49
CA LEU A 118 -2.94 8.64 -11.25
C LEU A 118 -3.70 8.32 -12.56
#